data_AF-A0A3D2V521-F1
#
_entry.id   AF-A0A3D2V521-F1
#
_cell.length_a   1.000
_cell.length_b   1.000
_cell.length_c   1.000
_cell.angle_alpha   90.00
_cell.angle_beta   90.00
_cell.angle_gamma   90.00
#
_symmetry.space_group_name_H-M   'P 1'
#
loop_
_entity.id
_entity.type
_entity.pdbx_description
1 polymer ?
#
loop_
_entity_poly.entity_id
_entity_poly.type
_entity_poly.pdbx_seq_one_letter_code
_entity_poly.pdbx_strand_id
1 'polypeptide(L)'
;LKGNPANQADVAPRAMPAIFTGGEKAPFESTGSGRLELASSVASADNPLTARVIVNRVWAGHFDKGLVGTLSNFGQLGNRPTHPELLDFLAVSFMESGWSIKSLHKQIMLSSVYQQSSRFNQAYHDVDPENKQLWRMNRRRLEVEPWRDSLLAVSGELETTLGGPAGNLDSAGNKRRTIYGFVSRHRLNELLRLFDFPDPNITSDARPVTTVPLQQLFVMNSDFMTQRAKAFAQRIQD
;
A
#
# COMPACT_ATOMS: atom_id res chain seq x y z
N LEU A 1 8.21 12.80 -21.34
CA LEU A 1 7.91 13.85 -22.34
C LEU A 1 6.65 14.57 -21.89
N LYS A 2 6.76 15.80 -21.36
CA LYS A 2 5.60 16.67 -21.17
C LYS A 2 5.42 17.45 -22.46
N GLY A 3 4.37 17.18 -23.22
CA GLY A 3 4.06 17.93 -24.43
C GLY A 3 3.59 19.35 -24.09
N ASN A 4 3.90 20.31 -24.94
CA ASN A 4 3.33 21.66 -24.88
C ASN A 4 2.16 21.74 -25.88
N PRO A 5 0.91 21.92 -25.43
CA PRO A 5 -0.24 22.02 -26.33
C PRO A 5 -0.14 23.16 -27.35
N ALA A 6 0.61 24.22 -27.03
CA ALA A 6 0.80 25.37 -27.90
C ALA A 6 1.91 25.17 -28.96
N ASN A 7 2.72 24.12 -28.84
CA ASN A 7 3.80 23.82 -29.78
C ASN A 7 3.73 22.35 -30.19
N GLN A 8 2.95 22.08 -31.24
CA GLN A 8 2.74 20.74 -31.77
C GLN A 8 3.98 20.31 -32.56
N ALA A 9 4.64 19.26 -32.09
CA ALA A 9 5.72 18.59 -32.81
C ALA A 9 5.15 17.48 -33.72
N ASP A 10 6.02 16.89 -34.54
CA ASP A 10 5.67 15.74 -35.37
C ASP A 10 5.07 14.61 -34.53
N VAL A 11 4.07 13.94 -35.12
CA VAL A 11 3.38 12.84 -34.47
C VAL A 11 4.39 11.72 -34.17
N ALA A 12 4.59 11.45 -32.88
CA ALA A 12 5.47 10.36 -32.47
C ALA A 12 4.87 9.02 -32.93
N PRO A 13 5.64 8.18 -33.65
CA PRO A 13 5.16 6.88 -34.09
C PRO A 13 4.85 6.00 -32.89
N ARG A 14 3.83 5.16 -33.03
CA ARG A 14 3.48 4.20 -31.98
C ARG A 14 4.63 3.21 -31.80
N ALA A 15 5.12 3.10 -30.57
CA ALA A 15 6.17 2.17 -30.20
C ALA A 15 5.96 1.68 -28.78
N MET A 16 6.29 0.41 -28.53
CA MET A 16 6.28 -0.18 -27.20
C MET A 16 7.66 -0.09 -26.54
N PRO A 17 7.73 -0.03 -25.20
CA PRO A 17 9.01 -0.18 -24.51
C PRO A 17 9.65 -1.52 -24.85
N ALA A 18 10.93 -1.47 -25.25
CA ALA A 18 11.72 -2.63 -25.69
C ALA A 18 11.70 -3.82 -24.71
N ILE A 19 11.46 -3.57 -23.42
CA ILE A 19 11.37 -4.59 -22.37
C ILE A 19 10.22 -5.59 -22.60
N PHE A 20 9.16 -5.19 -23.31
CA PHE A 20 7.99 -6.03 -23.58
C PHE A 20 8.03 -6.72 -24.95
N THR A 21 9.05 -6.44 -25.75
CA THR A 21 9.14 -6.79 -27.18
C THR A 21 10.52 -7.37 -27.52
N GLY A 22 11.17 -8.03 -26.55
CA GLY A 22 12.45 -8.72 -26.78
C GLY A 22 13.62 -7.82 -27.16
N GLY A 23 13.55 -6.52 -26.89
CA GLY A 23 14.59 -5.55 -27.21
C GLY A 23 14.26 -4.59 -28.36
N GLU A 24 13.22 -4.86 -29.15
CA GLU A 24 12.85 -4.03 -30.30
C GLU A 24 11.72 -3.05 -29.97
N LYS A 25 11.82 -1.78 -30.35
CA LYS A 25 10.72 -0.82 -30.18
C LYS A 25 9.67 -0.96 -31.28
N ALA A 26 9.02 -2.12 -31.37
CA ALA A 26 7.98 -2.39 -32.35
C ALA A 26 6.57 -2.15 -31.77
N PRO A 27 5.61 -1.61 -32.54
CA PRO A 27 4.21 -1.61 -32.16
C PRO A 27 3.64 -3.03 -32.23
N PHE A 28 2.66 -3.35 -31.38
CA PHE A 28 1.81 -4.51 -31.61
C PHE A 28 1.04 -4.32 -32.92
N GLU A 29 1.02 -5.34 -33.77
CA GLU A 29 0.21 -5.39 -34.98
C GLU A 29 -1.27 -5.59 -34.61
N SER A 30 -1.90 -4.56 -34.05
CA SER A 30 -3.30 -4.61 -33.65
C SER A 30 -4.12 -3.48 -34.24
N THR A 31 -5.36 -3.80 -34.60
CA THR A 31 -6.33 -2.89 -35.24
C THR A 31 -6.78 -1.74 -34.33
N GLY A 32 -6.48 -1.80 -33.02
CA GLY A 32 -6.87 -0.80 -32.03
C GLY A 32 -5.70 0.01 -31.47
N SER A 33 -5.91 0.70 -30.34
CA SER A 33 -4.87 1.49 -29.63
C SER A 33 -3.68 0.68 -29.12
N GLY A 34 -3.85 -0.65 -29.11
CA GLY A 34 -3.13 -1.70 -28.41
C GLY A 34 -2.62 -1.48 -26.99
N ARG A 35 -3.45 -0.80 -26.21
CA ARG A 35 -3.39 -0.83 -24.74
C ARG A 35 -3.71 -2.22 -24.18
N LEU A 36 -4.54 -3.00 -24.89
CA LEU A 36 -4.91 -4.36 -24.45
C LEU A 36 -3.71 -5.31 -24.54
N GLU A 37 -2.98 -5.30 -25.65
CA GLU A 37 -1.79 -6.12 -25.87
C GLU A 37 -0.67 -5.72 -24.90
N LEU A 38 -0.54 -4.42 -24.60
CA LEU A 38 0.33 -3.96 -23.51
C LEU A 38 -0.07 -4.59 -22.17
N ALA A 39 -1.36 -4.49 -21.81
CA ALA A 39 -1.85 -5.01 -20.54
C ALA A 39 -1.65 -6.53 -20.44
N SER A 40 -1.93 -7.28 -21.51
CA SER A 40 -1.70 -8.71 -21.61
C SER A 40 -0.20 -9.06 -21.50
N SER A 41 0.69 -8.28 -22.10
CA SER A 41 2.14 -8.50 -22.02
C SER A 41 2.68 -8.19 -20.61
N VAL A 42 2.17 -7.13 -19.98
CA VAL A 42 2.52 -6.80 -18.60
C VAL A 42 2.07 -7.91 -17.66
N ALA A 43 0.84 -8.42 -17.80
CA ALA A 43 0.30 -9.49 -16.96
C ALA A 43 0.57 -10.92 -17.48
N SER A 44 1.49 -11.08 -18.45
CA SER A 44 1.84 -12.39 -18.99
C SER A 44 2.61 -13.23 -17.97
N ALA A 45 2.39 -14.55 -17.97
CA ALA A 45 3.17 -15.50 -17.20
C ALA A 45 4.65 -15.51 -17.63
N ASP A 46 4.94 -15.14 -18.88
CA ASP A 46 6.30 -15.00 -19.41
C ASP A 46 7.02 -13.74 -18.90
N ASN A 47 6.30 -12.84 -18.21
CA ASN A 47 6.86 -11.66 -17.57
C ASN A 47 6.88 -11.83 -16.03
N PRO A 48 7.98 -12.36 -15.46
CA PRO A 48 8.06 -12.62 -14.02
C PRO A 48 8.09 -11.34 -13.17
N LEU A 49 8.39 -10.18 -13.78
CA LEU A 49 8.53 -8.92 -13.05
C LEU A 49 7.21 -8.51 -12.37
N THR A 50 6.09 -8.66 -13.08
CA THR A 50 4.78 -8.24 -12.57
C THR A 50 4.38 -9.02 -11.33
N ALA A 51 4.57 -10.35 -11.35
CA ALA A 51 4.31 -11.22 -10.21
C ALA A 51 5.25 -10.89 -9.02
N ARG A 52 6.54 -10.69 -9.27
CA ARG A 52 7.52 -10.32 -8.22
C ARG A 52 7.18 -8.97 -7.57
N VAL A 53 6.78 -7.97 -8.38
CA VAL A 53 6.43 -6.63 -7.88
C VAL A 53 5.20 -6.70 -6.97
N ILE A 54 4.12 -7.35 -7.41
CA ILE A 54 2.90 -7.42 -6.59
C ILE A 54 3.10 -8.26 -5.34
N VAL A 55 3.82 -9.39 -5.43
CA VAL A 55 4.17 -10.21 -4.26
C VAL A 55 4.95 -9.40 -3.24
N ASN A 56 5.95 -8.64 -3.66
CA ASN A 56 6.72 -7.82 -2.75
C ASN A 56 5.92 -6.68 -2.11
N ARG A 57 4.95 -6.10 -2.83
CA ARG A 57 4.04 -5.09 -2.27
C ARG A 57 3.11 -5.69 -1.22
N VAL A 58 2.53 -6.86 -1.50
CA VAL A 58 1.69 -7.57 -0.52
C VAL A 58 2.52 -8.00 0.70
N TRP A 59 3.75 -8.46 0.48
CA TRP A 59 4.70 -8.77 1.54
C TRP A 59 4.99 -7.56 2.42
N ALA A 60 5.33 -6.42 1.83
CA ALA A 60 5.55 -5.17 2.57
C ALA A 60 4.30 -4.74 3.34
N GLY A 61 3.11 -4.93 2.78
CA GLY A 61 1.85 -4.70 3.49
C GLY A 61 1.67 -5.54 4.76
N HIS A 62 2.35 -6.68 4.89
CA HIS A 62 2.34 -7.53 6.09
C HIS A 62 3.53 -7.28 7.02
N PHE A 63 4.72 -7.04 6.47
CA PHE A 63 5.98 -6.97 7.21
C PHE A 63 6.60 -5.56 7.31
N ASP A 64 5.90 -4.53 6.81
CA ASP A 64 6.32 -3.11 6.69
C ASP A 64 7.44 -2.87 5.66
N LYS A 65 8.34 -3.84 5.51
CA LYS A 65 9.42 -3.85 4.52
C LYS A 65 9.20 -4.95 3.50
N GLY A 66 9.43 -4.63 2.23
CA GLY A 66 9.47 -5.62 1.16
C GLY A 66 10.70 -6.53 1.26
N LEU A 67 10.63 -7.70 0.64
CA LEU A 67 11.79 -8.54 0.34
C LEU A 67 12.80 -7.78 -0.52
N VAL A 68 12.30 -6.98 -1.46
CA VAL A 68 13.03 -5.91 -2.13
C VAL A 68 12.64 -4.60 -1.46
N GLY A 69 13.60 -3.95 -0.80
CA GLY A 69 13.34 -2.73 -0.02
C GLY A 69 12.85 -1.55 -0.86
N THR A 70 13.18 -1.52 -2.16
CA THR A 70 12.72 -0.49 -3.10
C THR A 70 11.44 -0.92 -3.82
N LEU A 71 10.28 -0.61 -3.24
CA LEU A 71 8.97 -1.09 -3.72
C LEU A 71 8.65 -0.69 -5.17
N SER A 72 9.09 0.48 -5.62
CA SER A 72 8.88 0.97 -6.99
C SER A 72 10.09 0.81 -7.92
N ASN A 73 11.20 0.23 -7.44
CA ASN A 73 12.39 0.03 -8.27
C ASN A 73 12.89 -1.41 -8.14
N PHE A 74 12.48 -2.25 -9.09
CA PHE A 74 12.90 -3.64 -9.26
C PHE A 74 14.01 -3.82 -10.29
N GLY A 75 14.49 -2.72 -10.88
CA GLY A 75 15.56 -2.75 -11.88
C GLY A 75 16.95 -2.90 -11.25
N GLN A 76 17.99 -2.77 -12.08
CA GLN A 76 19.39 -2.86 -11.64
C GLN A 76 19.79 -1.79 -10.61
N LEU A 77 19.06 -0.68 -10.56
CA LEU A 77 19.25 0.41 -9.61
C LEU A 77 18.48 0.19 -8.29
N GLY A 78 17.68 -0.86 -8.20
CA GLY A 78 16.94 -1.23 -7.00
C GLY A 78 17.78 -2.06 -6.03
N ASN A 79 17.26 -2.24 -4.81
CA ASN A 79 17.87 -3.14 -3.84
C ASN A 79 17.73 -4.59 -4.32
N ARG A 80 18.72 -5.43 -3.99
CA ARG A 80 18.58 -6.88 -4.18
C ARG A 80 17.57 -7.46 -3.19
N PRO A 81 16.83 -8.52 -3.56
CA PRO A 81 15.95 -9.21 -2.63
C PRO A 81 16.75 -9.77 -1.44
N THR A 82 16.22 -9.65 -0.23
CA THR A 82 16.81 -10.30 0.96
C THR A 82 16.70 -11.82 0.88
N HIS A 83 15.58 -12.32 0.35
CA HIS A 83 15.30 -13.75 0.16
C HIS A 83 14.83 -13.99 -1.29
N PRO A 84 15.76 -14.15 -2.26
CA PRO A 84 15.40 -14.26 -3.67
C PRO A 84 14.60 -15.53 -3.97
N GLU A 85 14.95 -16.67 -3.39
CA GLU A 85 14.23 -17.94 -3.59
C GLU A 85 12.79 -17.87 -3.06
N LEU A 86 12.58 -17.20 -1.91
CA LEU A 86 11.25 -16.98 -1.35
C LEU A 86 10.39 -16.08 -2.25
N LEU A 87 10.98 -14.99 -2.77
CA LEU A 87 10.29 -14.10 -3.70
C LEU A 87 9.87 -14.84 -4.97
N ASP A 88 10.77 -15.67 -5.50
CA ASP A 88 10.53 -16.44 -6.72
C ASP A 88 9.47 -17.51 -6.51
N PHE A 89 9.54 -18.23 -5.38
CA PHE A 89 8.51 -19.20 -4.98
C PHE A 89 7.13 -18.56 -4.85
N LEU A 90 7.03 -17.42 -4.15
CA LEU A 90 5.76 -16.72 -3.99
C LEU A 90 5.23 -16.14 -5.31
N ALA A 91 6.12 -15.67 -6.19
CA ALA A 91 5.74 -15.17 -7.51
C ALA A 91 5.17 -16.28 -8.40
N VAL A 92 5.82 -17.44 -8.47
CA VAL A 92 5.33 -18.61 -9.21
C VAL A 92 3.99 -19.09 -8.63
N SER A 93 3.92 -19.30 -7.30
CA SER A 93 2.70 -19.75 -6.63
C SER A 93 1.53 -18.77 -6.82
N PHE A 94 1.81 -17.47 -6.85
CA PHE A 94 0.81 -16.45 -7.13
C PHE A 94 0.24 -16.57 -8.55
N MET A 95 1.08 -16.77 -9.56
CA MET A 95 0.64 -16.99 -10.95
C MET A 95 -0.15 -18.29 -11.10
N GLU A 96 0.33 -19.39 -10.51
CA GLU A 96 -0.35 -20.71 -10.52
C GLU A 96 -1.72 -20.67 -9.82
N SER A 97 -1.88 -19.80 -8.82
CA SER A 97 -3.16 -19.58 -8.12
C SER A 97 -4.18 -18.76 -8.93
N GLY A 98 -3.90 -18.45 -10.19
CA GLY A 98 -4.73 -17.59 -11.04
C GLY A 98 -4.68 -16.12 -10.62
N TRP A 99 -3.52 -15.65 -10.17
CA TRP A 99 -3.30 -14.25 -9.74
C TRP A 99 -4.22 -13.82 -8.57
N SER A 100 -4.61 -14.77 -7.71
CA SER A 100 -5.48 -14.51 -6.56
C SER A 100 -4.74 -13.83 -5.42
N ILE A 101 -5.00 -12.53 -5.24
CA ILE A 101 -4.44 -11.75 -4.11
C ILE A 101 -4.86 -12.35 -2.76
N LYS A 102 -6.08 -12.87 -2.66
CA LYS A 102 -6.58 -13.53 -1.44
C LYS A 102 -5.78 -14.80 -1.12
N SER A 103 -5.44 -15.59 -2.13
CA SER A 103 -4.63 -16.81 -1.96
C SER A 103 -3.23 -16.45 -1.48
N LEU A 104 -2.62 -15.41 -2.06
CA LEU A 104 -1.31 -14.91 -1.64
C LEU A 104 -1.31 -14.41 -0.19
N HIS A 105 -2.30 -13.60 0.21
CA HIS A 105 -2.44 -13.19 1.61
C HIS A 105 -2.56 -14.39 2.54
N LYS A 106 -3.41 -15.37 2.19
CA LYS A 106 -3.60 -16.59 2.99
C LYS A 106 -2.29 -17.36 3.13
N GLN A 107 -1.53 -17.54 2.05
CA GLN A 107 -0.24 -18.25 2.07
C GLN A 107 0.77 -17.56 2.99
N ILE A 108 0.88 -16.23 2.91
CA ILE A 108 1.76 -15.46 3.81
C ILE A 108 1.29 -15.56 5.26
N MET A 109 -0.01 -15.38 5.52
CA MET A 109 -0.56 -15.39 6.89
C MET A 109 -0.50 -16.76 7.58
N LEU A 110 -0.48 -17.84 6.80
CA LEU A 110 -0.31 -19.20 7.31
C LEU A 110 1.15 -19.62 7.48
N SER A 111 2.11 -18.78 7.07
CA SER A 111 3.54 -19.06 7.28
C SER A 111 3.93 -18.92 8.75
N SER A 112 4.94 -19.70 9.16
CA SER A 112 5.54 -19.57 10.49
C SER A 112 6.09 -18.18 10.72
N VAL A 113 6.65 -17.53 9.69
CA VAL A 113 7.23 -16.19 9.74
C VAL A 113 6.19 -15.13 10.10
N TYR A 114 4.99 -15.18 9.51
CA TYR A 114 3.91 -14.24 9.85
C TYR A 114 3.39 -14.45 11.28
N GLN A 115 3.40 -15.68 11.76
CA GLN A 115 2.88 -16.06 13.08
C GLN A 115 3.89 -15.89 14.23
N GLN A 116 5.10 -15.39 13.93
CA GLN A 116 6.12 -15.18 14.96
C GLN A 116 5.69 -14.12 15.99
N SER A 117 6.26 -14.23 17.19
CA SER A 117 6.10 -13.21 18.22
C SER A 117 6.92 -11.96 17.91
N SER A 118 6.50 -10.80 18.42
CA SER A 118 7.31 -9.57 18.42
C SER A 118 8.28 -9.47 19.63
N ARG A 119 8.39 -10.53 20.44
CA ARG A 119 9.27 -10.58 21.62
C ARG A 119 10.71 -10.33 21.22
N PHE A 120 11.40 -9.53 22.04
CA PHE A 120 12.79 -9.18 21.81
C PHE A 120 13.72 -10.27 22.33
N ASN A 121 14.80 -10.54 21.58
CA ASN A 121 15.88 -11.43 21.98
C ASN A 121 17.21 -10.73 21.66
N GLN A 122 18.05 -10.55 22.69
CA GLN A 122 19.32 -9.82 22.55
C GLN A 122 20.28 -10.52 21.58
N ALA A 123 20.43 -11.85 21.68
CA ALA A 123 21.38 -12.59 20.86
C ALA A 123 21.05 -12.50 19.35
N TYR A 124 19.77 -12.51 19.00
CA TYR A 124 19.34 -12.35 17.60
C TYR A 124 19.45 -10.90 17.13
N HIS A 125 19.17 -9.95 18.02
CA HIS A 125 19.35 -8.53 17.71
C HIS A 125 20.81 -8.18 17.44
N ASP A 126 21.76 -8.77 18.17
CA ASP A 126 23.19 -8.49 17.96
C ASP A 126 23.69 -9.00 16.60
N VAL A 127 23.06 -10.03 16.04
CA VAL A 127 23.36 -10.58 14.71
C VAL A 127 22.61 -9.85 13.59
N ASP A 128 21.33 -9.54 13.79
CA ASP A 128 20.46 -8.88 12.82
C ASP A 128 19.59 -7.79 13.48
N PRO A 129 20.16 -6.60 13.77
CA PRO A 129 19.45 -5.50 14.42
C PRO A 129 18.27 -4.99 13.59
N GLU A 130 18.39 -5.04 12.26
CA GLU A 130 17.38 -4.55 11.31
C GLU A 130 16.26 -5.55 11.06
N ASN A 131 16.35 -6.77 11.63
CA ASN A 131 15.41 -7.86 11.44
C ASN A 131 15.20 -8.23 9.96
N LYS A 132 16.26 -8.21 9.15
CA LYS A 132 16.23 -8.60 7.73
C LYS A 132 15.90 -10.08 7.55
N GLN A 133 16.34 -10.93 8.47
CA GLN A 133 16.09 -12.38 8.49
C GLN A 133 14.75 -12.75 9.13
N LEU A 134 14.00 -11.75 9.63
CA LEU A 134 12.65 -11.94 10.19
C LEU A 134 12.64 -12.97 11.33
N TRP A 135 13.53 -12.78 12.31
CA TRP A 135 13.59 -13.58 13.53
C TRP A 135 12.51 -13.20 14.56
N ARG A 136 11.76 -12.12 14.30
CA ARG A 136 10.54 -11.73 15.01
C ARG A 136 9.56 -10.99 14.10
N MET A 137 8.31 -10.87 14.53
CA MET A 137 7.33 -10.01 13.86
C MET A 137 7.56 -8.53 14.17
N ASN A 138 7.56 -7.68 13.13
CA ASN A 138 7.74 -6.24 13.27
C ASN A 138 6.51 -5.59 13.93
N ARG A 139 6.74 -4.71 14.90
CA ARG A 139 5.70 -3.82 15.42
C ARG A 139 5.45 -2.73 14.38
N ARG A 140 4.20 -2.56 13.99
CA ARG A 140 3.80 -1.61 12.94
C ARG A 140 2.97 -0.49 13.53
N ARG A 141 3.21 0.72 13.05
CA ARG A 141 2.32 1.84 13.32
C ARG A 141 1.06 1.66 12.49
N LEU A 142 -0.10 1.89 13.09
CA LEU A 142 -1.35 1.91 12.34
C LEU A 142 -1.37 3.12 11.40
N GLU A 143 -1.78 2.88 10.16
CA GLU A 143 -2.11 3.96 9.24
C GLU A 143 -3.34 4.73 9.73
N VAL A 144 -3.56 5.92 9.19
CA VAL A 144 -4.61 6.83 9.67
C VAL A 144 -6.02 6.24 9.55
N GLU A 145 -6.28 5.46 8.51
CA GLU A 145 -7.58 4.85 8.21
C GLU A 145 -7.95 3.79 9.26
N PRO A 146 -7.15 2.72 9.49
CA PRO A 146 -7.43 1.77 10.55
C PRO A 146 -7.31 2.41 11.94
N TRP A 147 -6.47 3.43 12.13
CA TRP A 147 -6.39 4.14 13.40
C TRP A 147 -7.70 4.88 13.74
N ARG A 148 -8.22 5.68 12.80
CA ARG A 148 -9.52 6.36 12.94
C ARG A 148 -10.66 5.35 13.09
N ASP A 149 -10.70 4.31 12.26
CA ASP A 149 -11.74 3.28 12.33
C ASP A 149 -11.72 2.52 13.66
N SER A 150 -10.54 2.27 14.23
CA SER A 150 -10.40 1.63 15.55
C SER A 150 -10.97 2.49 16.67
N LEU A 151 -10.74 3.81 16.63
CA LEU A 151 -11.32 4.73 17.62
C LEU A 151 -12.85 4.72 17.57
N LEU A 152 -13.43 4.73 16.36
CA LEU A 152 -14.87 4.61 16.17
C LEU A 152 -15.42 3.25 16.60
N ALA A 153 -14.67 2.17 16.34
CA ALA A 153 -15.09 0.82 16.71
C ALA A 153 -15.12 0.64 18.24
N VAL A 154 -14.09 1.15 18.94
CA VAL A 154 -13.98 1.07 20.39
C VAL A 154 -14.99 2.00 21.07
N SER A 155 -15.31 3.16 20.50
CA SER A 155 -16.38 4.02 21.03
C SER A 155 -17.80 3.53 20.72
N GLY A 156 -17.96 2.48 19.90
CA GLY A 156 -19.27 1.91 19.54
C GLY A 156 -20.00 2.70 18.45
N GLU A 157 -19.28 3.55 17.72
CA GLU A 157 -19.85 4.49 16.77
C GLU A 157 -19.62 4.09 15.31
N LEU A 158 -18.73 3.14 15.05
CA LEU A 158 -18.34 2.76 13.68
C LEU A 158 -19.54 2.21 12.89
N GLU A 159 -19.86 2.89 11.79
CA GLU A 159 -20.82 2.42 10.81
C GLU A 159 -20.16 1.49 9.80
N THR A 160 -20.61 0.23 9.77
CA THR A 160 -20.04 -0.84 8.93
C THR A 160 -20.78 -1.04 7.61
N THR A 161 -21.75 -0.18 7.28
CA THR A 161 -22.51 -0.25 6.02
C THR A 161 -21.57 -0.20 4.81
N LEU A 162 -21.71 -1.16 3.91
CA LEU A 162 -20.87 -1.28 2.72
C LEU A 162 -21.48 -0.51 1.53
N GLY A 163 -20.63 0.13 0.73
CA GLY A 163 -21.03 0.83 -0.50
C GLY A 163 -21.56 2.24 -0.30
N GLY A 164 -22.28 2.79 -1.28
CA GLY A 164 -22.81 4.17 -1.21
C GLY A 164 -21.77 5.27 -1.51
N PRO A 165 -22.21 6.54 -1.56
CA PRO A 165 -21.35 7.66 -1.93
C PRO A 165 -20.29 7.93 -0.88
N ALA A 166 -19.15 8.47 -1.32
CA ALA A 166 -18.10 8.94 -0.42
C ALA A 166 -18.60 10.15 0.39
N GLY A 167 -18.30 10.18 1.68
CA GLY A 167 -18.68 11.25 2.60
C GLY A 167 -17.51 12.14 2.96
N ASN A 168 -17.77 13.43 3.22
CA ASN A 168 -16.75 14.30 3.81
C ASN A 168 -16.43 13.82 5.24
N LEU A 169 -15.15 13.58 5.55
CA LEU A 169 -14.71 13.13 6.87
C LEU A 169 -14.80 14.21 7.95
N ASP A 170 -14.83 15.49 7.57
CA ASP A 170 -14.96 16.63 8.49
C ASP A 170 -16.40 16.86 8.96
N SER A 171 -17.37 16.20 8.32
CA SER A 171 -18.77 16.26 8.76
C SER A 171 -18.91 15.59 10.12
N ALA A 172 -19.40 16.33 11.13
CA ALA A 172 -19.52 15.86 12.52
C ALA A 172 -20.32 14.54 12.70
N GLY A 173 -21.17 14.18 11.72
CA GLY A 173 -21.92 12.92 11.71
C GLY A 173 -21.25 11.76 10.97
N ASN A 174 -20.10 11.94 10.33
CA ASN A 174 -19.48 10.88 9.53
C ASN A 174 -18.77 9.87 10.43
N LYS A 175 -19.43 8.75 10.68
CA LYS A 175 -18.91 7.62 11.46
C LYS A 175 -18.62 6.39 10.59
N ARG A 176 -18.65 6.55 9.27
CA ARG A 176 -18.35 5.47 8.33
C ARG A 176 -16.87 5.13 8.35
N ARG A 177 -16.57 3.89 7.94
CA ARG A 177 -15.19 3.45 7.67
C ARG A 177 -14.47 4.45 6.78
N THR A 178 -13.22 4.75 7.13
CA THR A 178 -12.42 5.80 6.49
C THR A 178 -12.20 5.56 4.98
N ILE A 179 -12.29 4.30 4.53
CA ILE A 179 -12.28 3.92 3.11
C ILE A 179 -13.42 4.56 2.29
N TYR A 180 -14.53 4.95 2.92
CA TYR A 180 -15.65 5.68 2.30
C TYR A 180 -15.52 7.20 2.46
N GLY A 181 -14.36 7.69 2.94
CA GLY A 181 -14.04 9.10 3.01
C GLY A 181 -13.76 9.70 1.63
N PHE A 182 -14.25 10.92 1.40
CA PHE A 182 -13.93 11.67 0.19
C PHE A 182 -12.49 12.17 0.21
N VAL A 183 -11.72 11.84 -0.83
CA VAL A 183 -10.34 12.29 -1.01
C VAL A 183 -10.28 13.35 -2.11
N SER A 184 -10.04 14.59 -1.72
CA SER A 184 -9.87 15.72 -2.66
C SER A 184 -8.39 15.93 -3.00
N ARG A 185 -8.11 16.09 -4.30
CA ARG A 185 -6.77 16.48 -4.80
C ARG A 185 -6.42 17.94 -4.51
N HIS A 186 -7.41 18.80 -4.28
CA HIS A 186 -7.20 20.22 -4.02
C HIS A 186 -7.09 20.53 -2.52
N ARG A 187 -7.88 19.83 -1.69
CA ARG A 187 -7.91 20.02 -0.23
C ARG A 187 -8.11 18.68 0.46
N LEU A 188 -7.01 17.98 0.69
CA LEU A 188 -7.03 16.74 1.48
C LEU A 188 -7.52 17.05 2.90
N ASN A 189 -8.28 16.13 3.48
CA ASN A 189 -8.75 16.20 4.86
C ASN A 189 -7.58 16.40 5.83
N GLU A 190 -7.77 17.26 6.83
CA GLU A 190 -6.68 17.66 7.74
C GLU A 190 -6.17 16.51 8.60
N LEU A 191 -7.05 15.64 9.09
CA LEU A 191 -6.68 14.44 9.84
C LEU A 191 -5.88 13.49 8.95
N LEU A 192 -6.33 13.22 7.72
CA LEU A 192 -5.59 12.38 6.79
C LEU A 192 -4.19 12.96 6.52
N ARG A 193 -4.11 14.25 6.19
CA ARG A 193 -2.84 14.93 5.93
C ARG A 193 -1.90 14.92 7.15
N LEU A 194 -2.44 15.12 8.35
CA LEU A 194 -1.66 15.18 9.58
C LEU A 194 -1.02 13.83 9.92
N PHE A 195 -1.68 12.72 9.61
CA PHE A 195 -1.21 11.36 9.87
C PHE A 195 -0.71 10.66 8.58
N ASP A 196 0.08 11.41 7.82
CA ASP A 196 0.89 10.91 6.71
C ASP A 196 0.07 10.21 5.60
N PHE A 197 -1.15 10.66 5.31
CA PHE A 197 -1.87 10.19 4.12
C PHE A 197 -1.13 10.59 2.84
N PRO A 198 -0.92 9.65 1.89
CA PRO A 198 -0.23 9.96 0.64
C PRO A 198 -0.89 11.11 -0.13
N ASP A 199 -0.08 12.03 -0.64
CA ASP A 199 -0.61 13.13 -1.45
C ASP A 199 -1.27 12.58 -2.72
N PRO A 200 -2.57 12.82 -2.93
CA PRO A 200 -3.33 12.27 -4.06
C PRO A 200 -2.95 12.86 -5.42
N ASN A 201 -2.04 13.85 -5.47
CA ASN A 201 -1.51 14.45 -6.71
C ASN A 201 -0.23 13.77 -7.22
N ILE A 202 0.42 12.94 -6.40
CA ILE A 202 1.67 12.27 -6.76
C ILE A 202 1.56 10.76 -6.55
N THR A 203 2.44 10.01 -7.21
CA THR A 203 2.59 8.58 -6.95
C THR A 203 3.41 8.37 -5.68
N SER A 204 2.93 7.52 -4.80
CA SER A 204 3.63 7.10 -3.59
C SER A 204 3.73 5.58 -3.57
N ASP A 205 4.91 5.07 -3.28
CA ASP A 205 5.21 3.65 -3.21
C ASP A 205 5.19 3.11 -1.77
N ALA A 206 5.41 3.98 -0.80
CA ALA A 206 5.24 3.72 0.63
C ALA A 206 4.71 4.98 1.34
N ARG A 207 4.06 4.77 2.47
CA ARG A 207 3.62 5.86 3.34
C ARG A 207 4.80 6.39 4.15
N PRO A 208 5.06 7.72 4.17
CA PRO A 208 6.03 8.27 5.10
C PRO A 208 5.54 8.07 6.53
N VAL A 209 6.44 7.92 7.49
CA VAL A 209 6.09 7.86 8.91
C VAL A 209 6.77 9.02 9.60
N THR A 210 5.99 10.03 9.99
CA THR A 210 6.49 11.20 10.69
C THR A 210 6.06 11.16 12.15
N THR A 211 6.91 11.64 13.05
CA THR A 211 6.58 11.82 14.48
C THR A 211 6.73 13.29 14.80
N VAL A 212 5.64 14.04 14.67
CA VAL A 212 5.64 15.49 14.86
C VAL A 212 4.79 15.88 16.08
N PRO A 213 5.16 16.95 16.82
CA PRO A 213 4.38 17.41 17.97
C PRO A 213 2.91 17.68 17.67
N LEU A 214 2.58 18.15 16.45
CA LEU A 214 1.21 18.43 16.04
C LEU A 214 0.31 17.18 16.06
N GLN A 215 0.84 16.00 15.70
CA GLN A 215 0.10 14.74 15.80
C GLN A 215 -0.23 14.41 17.27
N GLN A 216 0.70 14.66 18.19
CA GLN A 216 0.47 14.45 19.62
C GLN A 216 -0.56 15.45 20.17
N LEU A 217 -0.44 16.73 19.82
CA LEU A 217 -1.40 17.76 20.20
C LEU A 217 -2.80 17.47 19.68
N PHE A 218 -2.92 16.93 18.46
CA PHE A 218 -4.21 16.46 17.93
C PHE A 218 -4.81 15.36 18.79
N VAL A 219 -4.01 14.38 19.21
CA VAL A 219 -4.47 13.27 20.06
C VAL A 219 -4.96 13.79 21.42
N MET A 220 -4.31 14.81 21.97
CA MET A 220 -4.65 15.37 23.29
C MET A 220 -5.84 16.34 23.26
N ASN A 221 -5.98 17.16 22.22
CA ASN A 221 -6.84 18.35 22.26
C ASN A 221 -7.88 18.43 21.14
N SER A 222 -7.91 17.50 20.18
CA SER A 222 -8.88 17.60 19.08
C SER A 222 -10.31 17.32 19.56
N ASP A 223 -11.27 17.99 18.91
CA ASP A 223 -12.69 17.71 19.11
C ASP A 223 -13.03 16.26 18.77
N PHE A 224 -12.40 15.71 17.73
CA PHE A 224 -12.55 14.31 17.35
C PHE A 224 -12.23 13.39 18.52
N MET A 225 -11.05 13.53 19.13
CA MET A 225 -10.63 12.69 20.25
C MET A 225 -11.49 12.91 21.49
N THR A 226 -11.83 14.16 21.80
CA THR A 226 -12.70 14.50 22.94
C THR A 226 -14.08 13.85 22.80
N GLN A 227 -14.66 13.87 21.61
CA GLN A 227 -15.94 13.22 21.34
C GLN A 227 -15.85 11.69 21.47
N ARG A 228 -14.78 11.08 20.95
CA ARG A 228 -14.59 9.61 21.06
C ARG A 228 -14.38 9.19 22.51
N ALA A 229 -13.65 9.98 23.30
CA ALA A 229 -13.45 9.72 24.73
C ALA A 229 -14.78 9.75 25.50
N LYS A 230 -15.64 10.75 25.25
CA LYS A 230 -16.98 10.83 25.84
C LYS A 230 -17.88 9.66 25.43
N ALA A 231 -17.90 9.31 24.15
CA ALA A 231 -18.69 8.19 23.64
C ALA A 231 -18.22 6.84 24.22
N PHE A 232 -16.91 6.64 24.32
CA PHE A 232 -16.35 5.46 24.97
C PHE A 232 -16.69 5.39 26.46
N ALA A 233 -16.59 6.51 27.19
CA ALA A 233 -16.96 6.57 28.60
C ALA A 233 -18.43 6.23 28.83
N GLN A 234 -19.34 6.72 27.98
CA GLN A 234 -20.76 6.35 28.04
C GLN A 234 -20.94 4.85 27.81
N ARG A 235 -20.30 4.30 26.77
CA ARG A 235 -20.42 2.88 26.40
C ARG A 235 -20.00 1.91 27.51
N ILE A 236 -19.02 2.27 28.35
CA ILE A 236 -18.54 1.40 29.43
C ILE A 236 -19.31 1.57 30.75
N GLN A 237 -20.15 2.61 30.86
CA GLN A 237 -21.03 2.82 32.00
C GLN A 237 -22.35 2.06 31.85
N ASP A 238 -22.77 1.81 30.60
CA ASP A 238 -23.89 0.94 30.23
C ASP A 238 -23.48 -0.55 30.24
#